data_AF-A0A7S4QNL8-F1
#
_entry.id   AF-A0A7S4QNL8-F1
#
_cell.length_a   1.000
_cell.length_b   1.000
_cell.length_c   1.000
_cell.angle_alpha   90.00
_cell.angle_beta   90.00
_cell.angle_gamma   90.00
#
_symmetry.space_group_name_H-M   'P 1'
#
loop_
_entity.id
_entity.type
_entity.pdbx_description
1 polymer ?
#
loop_
_entity_poly.entity_id
_entity_poly.type
_entity_poly.pdbx_seq_one_letter_code
_entity_poly.pdbx_strand_id
1 'polypeptide(L)'
;RAALSSGRRVVWAAGPAGSVQTESQGWRPLAISHGPDAASASTLDAGEHRLRIGESAAGALVAQHSMVFTLGAQKQAIEQVRRRVLDQPTQHLHTRSLEGVHNTLLVLRFLHDFEGRLEQLAEPVEPAEAEDLPSYDRWSALELFCRPWVVIGRGQGRRKWGAELLRLEEHVPLSLRILCAALSPWGIPLGSLLAWVTVQSPGAFCRLHLRRIAGPRVAPCRVRLDRGYRVEADGLSMEALARAAATGGACDLVRGGLPQFGGIGAA
;
A
#
# COMPACT_ATOMS: atom_id res chain seq x y z
N ARG A 1 56.04 3.47 -16.35
CA ARG A 1 54.61 3.76 -16.14
C ARG A 1 53.91 2.40 -16.01
N ALA A 2 53.84 1.88 -14.79
CA ALA A 2 52.62 1.75 -13.97
C ALA A 2 51.70 0.61 -14.47
N ALA A 3 51.18 -0.31 -13.67
CA ALA A 3 51.39 -0.69 -12.27
C ALA A 3 50.86 -2.14 -12.13
N LEU A 4 51.45 -2.90 -11.20
CA LEU A 4 51.18 -4.30 -10.91
C LEU A 4 49.73 -4.52 -10.44
N SER A 5 49.09 -5.55 -10.99
CA SER A 5 47.82 -6.12 -10.54
C SER A 5 48.01 -6.79 -9.18
N SER A 6 47.69 -6.10 -8.09
CA SER A 6 47.60 -6.72 -6.77
C SER A 6 46.23 -7.36 -6.58
N GLY A 7 46.22 -8.70 -6.53
CA GLY A 7 45.07 -9.47 -6.11
C GLY A 7 44.74 -9.15 -4.66
N ARG A 8 43.61 -8.47 -4.42
CA ARG A 8 43.03 -8.35 -3.08
C ARG A 8 42.28 -9.63 -2.74
N ARG A 9 42.98 -10.46 -1.97
CA ARG A 9 42.42 -11.56 -1.19
C ARG A 9 41.47 -10.94 -0.14
N VAL A 10 40.16 -11.17 -0.27
CA VAL A 10 39.18 -10.75 0.74
C VAL A 10 39.30 -11.72 1.92
N VAL A 11 39.80 -11.22 3.05
CA VAL A 11 39.84 -11.93 4.32
C VAL A 11 38.45 -11.78 4.96
N TRP A 12 37.76 -12.89 5.18
CA TRP A 12 36.54 -12.93 5.98
C TRP A 12 36.95 -12.84 7.45
N ALA A 13 36.80 -11.67 8.06
CA ALA A 13 36.85 -11.52 9.50
C ALA A 13 35.47 -11.85 10.08
N ALA A 14 35.39 -12.91 10.88
CA ALA A 14 34.21 -13.24 11.67
C ALA A 14 34.10 -12.23 12.83
N GLY A 15 33.07 -11.38 12.78
CA GLY A 15 32.64 -10.46 13.83
C GLY A 15 31.11 -10.43 13.87
N PRO A 16 30.50 -10.08 15.03
CA PRO A 16 29.17 -10.54 15.42
C PRO A 16 28.08 -10.01 14.49
N ALA A 17 26.99 -10.79 14.39
CA ALA A 17 25.84 -10.61 13.51
C ALA A 17 25.23 -9.19 13.57
N GLY A 18 25.81 -8.27 12.80
CA GLY A 18 25.20 -7.01 12.42
C GLY A 18 24.21 -7.26 11.30
N SER A 19 22.97 -6.83 11.51
CA SER A 19 21.88 -6.90 10.54
C SER A 19 22.34 -6.41 9.17
N VAL A 20 22.21 -7.28 8.17
CA VAL A 20 22.36 -6.91 6.76
C VAL A 20 21.23 -5.92 6.46
N GLN A 21 21.52 -4.62 6.57
CA GLN A 21 20.67 -3.57 6.04
C GLN A 21 20.68 -3.70 4.52
N THR A 22 19.64 -4.34 3.98
CA THR A 22 19.36 -4.30 2.55
C THR A 22 18.97 -2.87 2.17
N GLU A 23 19.94 -2.07 1.74
CA GLU A 23 19.82 -0.74 1.12
C GLU A 23 18.99 -0.71 -0.19
N SER A 24 18.33 -1.80 -0.57
CA SER A 24 17.82 -1.99 -1.93
C SER A 24 16.38 -1.50 -2.18
N GLN A 25 15.72 -0.80 -1.25
CA GLN A 25 14.31 -0.42 -1.39
C GLN A 25 14.03 1.08 -1.48
N GLY A 26 15.04 1.95 -1.31
CA GLY A 26 14.87 3.41 -1.48
C GLY A 26 13.98 4.08 -0.42
N TRP A 27 13.72 3.41 0.70
CA TRP A 27 13.01 3.95 1.86
C TRP A 27 13.61 3.39 3.16
N ARG A 28 13.50 4.17 4.24
CA ARG A 28 14.01 3.84 5.57
C ARG A 28 12.91 3.20 6.43
N PRO A 29 13.15 2.08 7.13
CA PRO A 29 12.16 1.55 8.06
C PRO A 29 11.92 2.53 9.20
N LEU A 30 10.65 2.67 9.60
CA LEU A 30 10.27 3.46 10.77
C LEU A 30 10.12 2.51 11.96
N ALA A 31 10.63 2.92 13.13
CA ALA A 31 10.48 2.14 14.34
C ALA A 31 8.98 1.97 14.68
N ILE A 32 8.59 0.74 14.99
CA ILE A 32 7.29 0.47 15.60
C ILE A 32 7.46 0.88 17.06
N SER A 33 6.94 2.05 17.44
CA SER A 33 6.93 2.47 18.83
C SER A 33 5.92 1.59 19.58
N HIS A 34 6.39 0.51 20.17
CA HIS A 34 5.67 -0.13 21.25
C HIS A 34 5.77 0.79 22.48
N GLY A 35 4.68 0.92 23.23
CA GLY A 35 4.67 1.65 24.50
C GLY A 35 5.73 1.14 25.50
N PRO A 36 5.95 1.85 26.61
CA PRO A 36 7.10 1.68 27.49
C PRO A 36 7.27 0.31 28.19
N ASP A 37 6.38 -0.66 27.99
CA ASP A 37 6.52 -2.02 28.55
C ASP A 37 7.16 -3.05 27.59
N ALA A 38 7.65 -2.63 26.43
CA ALA A 38 8.14 -3.55 25.39
C ALA A 38 9.67 -3.67 25.32
N ALA A 39 10.34 -3.90 26.46
CA ALA A 39 11.77 -4.26 26.47
C ALA A 39 12.05 -5.72 26.03
N SER A 40 11.07 -6.44 25.48
CA SER A 40 11.25 -7.82 25.01
C SER A 40 10.43 -8.18 23.75
N ALA A 41 10.03 -7.18 22.94
CA ALA A 41 9.19 -7.40 21.76
C ALA A 41 9.88 -7.07 20.42
N SER A 42 11.17 -7.42 20.25
CA SER A 42 11.79 -7.44 18.92
C SER A 42 11.32 -8.59 18.02
N THR A 43 10.42 -9.44 18.53
CA THR A 43 9.75 -10.54 17.81
C THR A 43 8.49 -10.93 18.59
N LEU A 44 7.39 -10.21 18.38
CA LEU A 44 6.02 -10.59 18.77
C LEU A 44 5.16 -10.01 17.63
N ASP A 45 4.61 -10.76 16.68
CA ASP A 45 3.98 -12.06 16.83
C ASP A 45 4.21 -12.97 15.60
N ALA A 46 4.22 -14.27 15.84
CA ALA A 46 4.09 -15.29 14.82
C ALA A 46 2.64 -15.31 14.33
N GLY A 47 2.30 -14.40 13.41
CA GLY A 47 1.02 -14.35 12.72
C GLY A 47 1.22 -13.88 11.28
N GLU A 48 0.50 -14.49 10.34
CA GLU A 48 0.63 -14.46 8.86
C GLU A 48 0.61 -13.08 8.16
N HIS A 49 0.67 -11.95 8.86
CA HIS A 49 0.41 -10.62 8.31
C HIS A 49 1.51 -9.62 8.69
N ARG A 50 2.57 -9.55 7.87
CA ARG A 50 3.68 -8.60 8.09
C ARG A 50 3.44 -7.32 7.30
N LEU A 51 2.84 -6.31 7.94
CA LEU A 51 2.90 -4.93 7.46
C LEU A 51 4.28 -4.33 7.83
N ARG A 52 4.99 -3.80 6.84
CA ARG A 52 6.25 -3.08 7.01
C ARG A 52 6.00 -1.61 6.73
N ILE A 53 6.42 -0.76 7.65
CA ILE A 53 6.21 0.67 7.55
C ILE A 53 7.56 1.37 7.49
N GLY A 54 7.65 2.39 6.64
CA GLY A 54 8.82 3.22 6.52
C GLY A 54 8.55 4.56 5.88
N GLU A 55 9.62 5.26 5.54
CA GLU A 55 9.58 6.59 4.93
C GLU A 55 10.48 6.64 3.69
N SER A 56 9.96 7.17 2.59
CA SER A 56 10.75 7.36 1.38
C SER A 56 11.77 8.49 1.54
N ALA A 57 12.76 8.55 0.65
CA ALA A 57 13.68 9.69 0.59
C ALA A 57 12.97 11.05 0.37
N ALA A 58 11.76 11.04 -0.20
CA ALA A 58 10.93 12.23 -0.38
C ALA A 58 10.06 12.59 0.85
N GLY A 59 10.14 11.82 1.93
CA GLY A 59 9.35 11.99 3.15
C GLY A 59 7.94 11.41 3.08
N ALA A 60 7.65 10.55 2.10
CA ALA A 60 6.35 9.88 1.98
C ALA A 60 6.28 8.68 2.92
N LEU A 61 5.12 8.43 3.52
CA LEU A 61 4.88 7.20 4.27
C LEU A 61 4.85 6.01 3.29
N VAL A 62 5.61 4.96 3.56
CA VAL A 62 5.61 3.73 2.76
C VAL A 62 5.06 2.60 3.62
N ALA A 63 4.01 1.95 3.16
CA ALA A 63 3.43 0.77 3.79
C ALA A 63 3.48 -0.40 2.81
N GLN A 64 4.24 -1.43 3.18
CA GLN A 64 4.32 -2.67 2.43
C GLN A 64 3.64 -3.82 3.17
N HIS A 65 2.67 -4.48 2.54
CA HIS A 65 1.93 -5.58 3.17
C HIS A 65 2.29 -6.92 2.51
N SER A 66 2.19 -8.01 3.27
CA SER A 66 2.15 -9.35 2.66
C SER A 66 0.81 -9.57 1.95
N MET A 67 0.77 -10.54 1.04
CA MET A 67 -0.48 -10.99 0.42
C MET A 67 -1.45 -11.49 1.49
N VAL A 68 -2.69 -10.99 1.45
CA VAL A 68 -3.78 -11.45 2.33
C VAL A 68 -5.08 -11.58 1.55
N PHE A 69 -5.69 -12.76 1.60
CA PHE A 69 -6.88 -13.10 0.83
C PHE A 69 -8.20 -12.73 1.51
N THR A 70 -8.19 -12.55 2.83
CA THR A 70 -9.40 -12.25 3.59
C THR A 70 -9.61 -10.75 3.68
N LEU A 71 -10.86 -10.31 3.50
CA LEU A 71 -11.23 -8.90 3.66
C LEU A 71 -10.87 -8.40 5.06
N GLY A 72 -11.08 -9.20 6.11
CA GLY A 72 -10.73 -8.84 7.49
C GLY A 72 -9.25 -8.48 7.65
N ALA A 73 -8.34 -9.27 7.07
CA ALA A 73 -6.91 -8.98 7.12
C ALA A 73 -6.52 -7.75 6.28
N GLN A 74 -7.17 -7.54 5.13
CA GLN A 74 -6.98 -6.33 4.31
C GLN A 74 -7.41 -5.07 5.08
N LYS A 75 -8.59 -5.10 5.71
CA LYS A 75 -9.10 -4.01 6.57
C LYS A 75 -8.16 -3.73 7.73
N GLN A 76 -7.67 -4.78 8.40
CA GLN A 76 -6.72 -4.64 9.50
C GLN A 76 -5.40 -3.98 9.05
N ALA A 77 -4.88 -4.35 7.88
CA ALA A 77 -3.69 -3.71 7.32
C ALA A 77 -3.92 -2.23 7.00
N ILE A 78 -5.08 -1.87 6.43
CA ILE A 78 -5.45 -0.47 6.16
C ILE A 78 -5.58 0.32 7.46
N GLU A 79 -6.21 -0.26 8.49
CA GLU A 79 -6.36 0.36 9.80
C GLU A 79 -5.01 0.59 10.49
N GLN A 80 -4.05 -0.33 10.36
CA GLN A 80 -2.68 -0.11 10.85
C GLN A 80 -2.00 1.07 10.13
N VAL A 81 -2.21 1.24 8.82
CA VAL A 81 -1.73 2.41 8.08
C VAL A 81 -2.42 3.69 8.58
N ARG A 82 -3.73 3.64 8.81
CA ARG A 82 -4.52 4.78 9.35
C ARG A 82 -3.97 5.24 10.70
N ARG A 83 -3.78 4.31 11.65
CA ARG A 83 -3.17 4.61 12.96
C ARG A 83 -1.79 5.20 12.81
N ARG A 84 -0.98 4.66 11.89
CA ARG A 84 0.35 5.20 11.64
C ARG A 84 0.32 6.66 11.18
N VAL A 85 -0.60 7.01 10.28
CA VAL A 85 -0.79 8.39 9.81
C VAL A 85 -1.15 9.32 10.97
N LEU A 86 -1.97 8.86 11.91
CA LEU A 86 -2.42 9.64 13.07
C LEU A 86 -1.35 9.78 14.16
N ASP A 87 -0.73 8.67 14.56
CA ASP A 87 0.13 8.60 15.73
C ASP A 87 1.56 9.06 15.45
N GLN A 88 2.05 8.79 14.24
CA GLN A 88 3.45 9.04 13.85
C GLN A 88 3.54 9.73 12.50
N PRO A 89 3.14 11.02 12.47
CA PRO A 89 3.07 11.82 11.26
C PRO A 89 4.44 11.96 10.57
N THR A 90 4.46 11.82 9.24
CA THR A 90 5.66 12.15 8.44
C THR A 90 5.76 13.66 8.22
N GLN A 91 6.83 14.13 7.55
CA GLN A 91 7.02 15.56 7.29
C GLN A 91 5.86 16.22 6.53
N HIS A 92 5.09 15.44 5.75
CA HIS A 92 3.99 15.96 4.93
C HIS A 92 2.60 15.70 5.54
N LEU A 93 2.52 14.83 6.54
CA LEU A 93 1.27 14.31 7.11
C LEU A 93 1.19 14.64 8.59
N HIS A 94 1.17 15.93 8.95
CA HIS A 94 1.18 16.36 10.35
C HIS A 94 0.14 17.45 10.66
N THR A 95 -0.27 17.57 11.91
CA THR A 95 -1.28 18.57 12.33
C THR A 95 -0.72 19.96 12.63
N ARG A 96 0.60 20.16 12.51
CA ARG A 96 1.28 21.42 12.87
C ARG A 96 1.18 22.55 11.85
N SER A 97 0.77 22.26 10.61
CA SER A 97 0.56 23.27 9.57
C SER A 97 -0.75 23.02 8.86
N LEU A 98 -1.32 24.07 8.26
CA LEU A 98 -2.54 23.97 7.49
C LEU A 98 -2.40 22.95 6.34
N GLU A 99 -1.25 22.97 5.64
CA GLU A 99 -0.98 22.03 4.56
C GLU A 99 -0.91 20.58 5.05
N GLY A 100 -0.21 20.35 6.17
CA GLY A 100 -0.11 19.01 6.77
C GLY A 100 -1.48 18.50 7.24
N VAL A 101 -2.31 19.36 7.83
CA VAL A 101 -3.69 19.02 8.24
C VAL A 101 -4.53 18.61 7.03
N HIS A 102 -4.48 19.40 5.95
CA HIS A 102 -5.18 19.06 4.71
C HIS A 102 -4.70 17.73 4.14
N ASN A 103 -3.39 17.53 3.99
CA ASN A 103 -2.83 16.29 3.47
C ASN A 103 -3.24 15.08 4.32
N THR A 104 -3.24 15.23 5.65
CA THR A 104 -3.66 14.19 6.59
C THR A 104 -5.13 13.83 6.37
N LEU A 105 -6.04 14.81 6.33
CA LEU A 105 -7.47 14.58 6.07
C LEU A 105 -7.70 13.89 4.72
N LEU A 106 -7.04 14.36 3.66
CA LEU A 106 -7.19 13.80 2.33
C LEU A 106 -6.68 12.34 2.25
N VAL A 107 -5.56 12.02 2.90
CA VAL A 107 -5.04 10.65 2.96
C VAL A 107 -5.95 9.74 3.77
N LEU A 108 -6.46 10.21 4.92
CA LEU A 108 -7.40 9.44 5.74
C LEU A 108 -8.69 9.14 4.97
N ARG A 109 -9.22 10.13 4.24
CA ARG A 109 -10.39 9.93 3.37
C ARG A 109 -10.10 8.94 2.24
N PHE A 110 -8.95 9.04 1.60
CA PHE A 110 -8.52 8.08 0.59
C PHE A 110 -8.48 6.65 1.14
N LEU A 111 -7.89 6.44 2.33
CA LEU A 111 -7.82 5.13 2.97
C LEU A 111 -9.22 4.58 3.31
N HIS A 112 -10.14 5.44 3.74
CA HIS A 112 -11.53 5.07 3.99
C HIS A 112 -12.25 4.64 2.70
N ASP A 113 -12.15 5.43 1.63
CA ASP A 113 -12.77 5.06 0.35
C ASP A 113 -12.14 3.79 -0.25
N PHE A 114 -10.84 3.60 -0.07
CA PHE A 114 -10.12 2.41 -0.50
C PHE A 114 -10.62 1.16 0.21
N GLU A 115 -10.82 1.25 1.54
CA GLU A 115 -11.46 0.20 2.34
C GLU A 115 -12.88 -0.09 1.84
N GLY A 116 -13.72 0.93 1.67
CA GLY A 116 -15.09 0.74 1.17
C GLY A 116 -15.16 0.13 -0.23
N ARG A 117 -14.17 0.40 -1.11
CA ARG A 117 -14.08 -0.27 -2.42
C ARG A 117 -13.68 -1.74 -2.31
N LEU A 118 -12.85 -2.12 -1.34
CA LEU A 118 -12.54 -3.52 -1.09
C LEU A 118 -13.76 -4.26 -0.55
N GLU A 119 -14.56 -3.62 0.30
CA GLU A 119 -15.82 -4.18 0.80
C GLU A 119 -16.80 -4.44 -0.35
N GLN A 120 -17.03 -3.46 -1.22
CA GLN A 120 -17.90 -3.61 -2.40
C GLN A 120 -17.46 -4.73 -3.33
N LEU A 121 -16.15 -4.90 -3.56
CA LEU A 121 -15.63 -6.01 -4.39
C LEU A 121 -15.70 -7.37 -3.70
N ALA A 122 -15.84 -7.38 -2.38
CA ALA A 122 -16.00 -8.58 -1.57
C ALA A 122 -17.47 -8.86 -1.21
N GLU A 123 -18.42 -8.04 -1.66
CA GLU A 123 -19.85 -8.32 -1.54
C GLU A 123 -20.23 -9.50 -2.43
N PRO A 124 -21.20 -10.34 -2.00
CA PRO A 124 -21.64 -11.48 -2.79
C PRO A 124 -22.35 -10.97 -4.06
N VAL A 125 -21.99 -11.53 -5.22
CA VAL A 125 -22.81 -11.39 -6.42
C VAL A 125 -24.09 -12.19 -6.16
N GLU A 126 -25.27 -11.57 -6.28
CA GLU A 126 -26.55 -12.23 -5.95
C GLU A 126 -26.63 -13.62 -6.58
N PRO A 127 -27.08 -14.65 -5.82
CA PRO A 127 -27.24 -15.98 -6.38
C PRO A 127 -28.37 -15.94 -7.40
N ALA A 128 -28.03 -16.13 -8.67
CA ALA A 128 -28.99 -16.46 -9.71
C ALA A 128 -29.50 -17.89 -9.45
N GLU A 129 -30.55 -18.02 -8.63
CA GLU A 129 -31.46 -19.17 -8.53
C GLU A 129 -30.86 -20.57 -8.82
N ALA A 130 -29.73 -20.94 -8.24
CA ALA A 130 -29.28 -22.32 -8.04
C ALA A 130 -27.91 -22.32 -7.34
N GLU A 131 -27.79 -23.09 -6.26
CA GLU A 131 -26.59 -23.41 -5.48
C GLU A 131 -26.24 -22.45 -4.31
N ASP A 132 -26.32 -23.03 -3.10
CA ASP A 132 -26.27 -22.42 -1.76
C ASP A 132 -24.91 -21.86 -1.31
N LEU A 133 -24.07 -21.35 -2.21
CA LEU A 133 -22.80 -20.74 -1.83
C LEU A 133 -22.62 -19.37 -2.50
N PRO A 134 -22.50 -18.27 -1.73
CA PRO A 134 -22.23 -16.96 -2.31
C PRO A 134 -20.89 -16.98 -3.07
N SER A 135 -20.93 -16.67 -4.36
CA SER A 135 -19.74 -16.47 -5.18
C SER A 135 -19.18 -15.07 -4.94
N TYR A 136 -17.93 -14.98 -4.52
CA TYR A 136 -17.22 -13.72 -4.27
C TYR A 136 -16.07 -13.57 -5.26
N ASP A 137 -15.92 -12.38 -5.87
CA ASP A 137 -14.75 -12.09 -6.73
C ASP A 137 -13.52 -11.70 -5.88
N ARG A 138 -12.99 -12.69 -5.17
CA ARG A 138 -11.82 -12.55 -4.29
C ARG A 138 -10.59 -12.06 -5.04
N TRP A 139 -10.44 -12.41 -6.33
CA TRP A 139 -9.31 -11.97 -7.14
C TRP A 139 -9.34 -10.48 -7.41
N SER A 140 -10.50 -9.87 -7.67
CA SER A 140 -10.59 -8.42 -7.91
C SER A 140 -10.27 -7.61 -6.66
N ALA A 141 -10.83 -7.98 -5.50
CA ALA A 141 -10.50 -7.32 -4.23
C ALA A 141 -9.00 -7.44 -3.92
N LEU A 142 -8.43 -8.63 -4.06
CA LEU A 142 -7.01 -8.88 -3.84
C LEU A 142 -6.09 -8.15 -4.84
N GLU A 143 -6.47 -8.10 -6.12
CA GLU A 143 -5.72 -7.37 -7.15
C GLU A 143 -5.73 -5.86 -6.88
N LEU A 144 -6.85 -5.30 -6.42
CA LEU A 144 -6.95 -3.92 -6.00
C LEU A 144 -6.05 -3.64 -4.78
N PHE A 145 -6.10 -4.52 -3.77
CA PHE A 145 -5.31 -4.41 -2.55
C PHE A 145 -3.81 -4.47 -2.82
N CYS A 146 -3.34 -5.45 -3.60
CA CYS A 146 -1.91 -5.65 -3.89
C CYS A 146 -1.35 -4.74 -4.98
N ARG A 147 -2.18 -3.87 -5.57
CA ARG A 147 -1.73 -2.92 -6.59
C ARG A 147 -0.78 -1.90 -5.94
N PRO A 148 0.33 -1.50 -6.60
CA PRO A 148 1.16 -0.44 -6.08
C PRO A 148 0.44 0.91 -6.21
N TRP A 149 0.17 1.57 -5.09
CA TRP A 149 -0.47 2.88 -5.01
C TRP A 149 0.53 3.94 -4.60
N VAL A 150 0.52 5.07 -5.30
CA VAL A 150 1.27 6.28 -4.93
C VAL A 150 0.29 7.43 -4.81
N VAL A 151 0.08 7.89 -3.59
CA VAL A 151 -0.82 8.99 -3.27
C VAL A 151 -0.03 10.29 -3.23
N ILE A 152 -0.48 11.25 -4.04
CA ILE A 152 0.18 12.53 -4.28
C ILE A 152 -0.72 13.63 -3.76
N GLY A 153 -0.14 14.50 -2.93
CA GLY A 153 -0.80 15.67 -2.38
C GLY A 153 -0.98 16.79 -3.41
N ARG A 154 -1.44 17.93 -2.92
CA ARG A 154 -1.65 19.12 -3.76
C ARG A 154 -0.30 19.66 -4.26
N GLY A 155 -0.22 19.96 -5.55
CA GLY A 155 0.92 20.70 -6.11
C GLY A 155 0.77 22.20 -5.84
N GLN A 156 1.82 22.85 -5.33
CA GLN A 156 1.86 24.32 -5.22
C GLN A 156 2.72 24.93 -6.35
N GLY A 157 2.16 25.93 -7.05
CA GLY A 157 2.90 26.78 -7.99
C GLY A 157 3.33 26.11 -9.31
N ARG A 158 4.44 26.60 -9.90
CA ARG A 158 4.95 26.16 -11.23
C ARG A 158 5.40 24.70 -11.28
N ARG A 159 5.54 24.01 -10.15
CA ARG A 159 5.84 22.57 -10.10
C ARG A 159 4.52 21.81 -10.27
N LYS A 160 4.32 21.28 -11.47
CA LYS A 160 3.11 20.51 -11.87
C LYS A 160 2.86 19.22 -11.06
N TRP A 161 3.70 18.86 -10.09
CA TRP A 161 3.63 17.61 -9.32
C TRP A 161 3.63 17.94 -7.83
N GLY A 162 2.64 17.43 -7.09
CA GLY A 162 2.58 17.55 -5.62
C GLY A 162 3.53 16.59 -4.93
N ALA A 163 3.67 16.73 -3.61
CA ALA A 163 4.50 15.83 -2.80
C ALA A 163 3.89 14.42 -2.76
N GLU A 164 4.75 13.39 -2.78
CA GLU A 164 4.32 12.03 -2.47
C GLU A 164 4.02 11.95 -0.97
N LEU A 165 2.80 11.52 -0.63
CA LEU A 165 2.31 11.47 0.75
C LEU A 165 2.34 10.05 1.30
N LEU A 166 1.82 9.10 0.51
CA LEU A 166 1.63 7.71 0.92
C LEU A 166 1.92 6.77 -0.25
N ARG A 167 2.61 5.67 0.02
CA ARG A 167 2.82 4.55 -0.89
C ARG A 167 2.29 3.28 -0.26
N LEU A 168 1.37 2.59 -0.93
CA LEU A 168 0.85 1.29 -0.51
C LEU A 168 1.30 0.24 -1.52
N GLU A 169 2.04 -0.77 -1.09
CA GLU A 169 2.64 -1.74 -2.01
C GLU A 169 2.62 -3.15 -1.44
N GLU A 170 2.56 -4.16 -2.31
CA GLU A 170 2.75 -5.54 -1.90
C GLU A 170 4.24 -5.84 -1.69
N HIS A 171 4.58 -6.39 -0.52
CA HIS A 171 5.89 -6.99 -0.29
C HIS A 171 5.96 -8.37 -0.94
N VAL A 172 6.54 -8.43 -2.14
CA VAL A 172 6.79 -9.70 -2.84
C VAL A 172 8.25 -10.11 -2.66
N PRO A 173 8.57 -11.14 -1.85
CA PRO A 173 9.94 -11.60 -1.68
C PRO A 173 10.50 -12.16 -2.99
N LEU A 174 11.81 -12.04 -3.18
CA LEU A 174 12.48 -12.47 -4.43
C LEU A 174 12.21 -13.94 -4.75
N SER A 175 12.21 -14.81 -3.73
CA SER A 175 11.89 -16.24 -3.88
C SER A 175 10.51 -16.47 -4.47
N LEU A 176 9.49 -15.74 -4.00
CA LEU A 176 8.13 -15.83 -4.54
C LEU A 176 8.08 -15.29 -5.98
N ARG A 177 8.83 -14.24 -6.32
CA ARG A 177 8.90 -13.75 -7.71
C ARG A 177 9.47 -14.79 -8.65
N ILE A 178 10.57 -15.43 -8.25
CA ILE A 178 11.21 -16.50 -9.04
C ILE A 178 10.24 -17.67 -9.21
N LEU A 179 9.55 -18.07 -8.13
CA LEU A 179 8.53 -19.12 -8.18
C LEU A 179 7.39 -18.76 -9.14
N CYS A 180 6.84 -17.55 -9.04
CA CYS A 180 5.80 -17.07 -9.95
C CYS A 180 6.29 -17.05 -11.40
N ALA A 181 7.53 -16.62 -11.65
CA ALA A 181 8.11 -16.59 -12.99
C ALA A 181 8.29 -18.01 -13.57
N ALA A 182 8.82 -18.94 -12.77
CA ALA A 182 9.04 -20.32 -13.17
C ALA A 182 7.72 -21.05 -13.49
N LEU A 183 6.67 -20.81 -12.70
CA LEU A 183 5.36 -21.42 -12.91
C LEU A 183 4.52 -20.68 -13.97
N SER A 184 4.89 -19.46 -14.37
CA SER A 184 4.06 -18.60 -15.22
C SER A 184 3.56 -19.22 -16.54
N PRO A 185 4.35 -20.03 -17.30
CA PRO A 185 3.90 -20.52 -18.60
C PRO A 185 2.72 -21.48 -18.52
N TRP A 186 2.52 -22.15 -17.37
CA TRP A 186 1.48 -23.14 -17.14
C TRP A 186 0.48 -22.66 -16.09
N GLY A 187 0.98 -22.08 -15.01
CA GLY A 187 0.20 -21.63 -13.87
C GLY A 187 -0.70 -20.44 -14.15
N ILE A 188 -0.28 -19.48 -14.99
CA ILE A 188 -1.17 -18.35 -15.34
C ILE A 188 -2.34 -18.82 -16.21
N PRO A 189 -2.13 -19.58 -17.31
CA PRO A 189 -3.24 -20.12 -18.09
C PRO A 189 -4.19 -21.01 -17.27
N LEU A 190 -3.65 -21.99 -16.54
CA LEU A 190 -4.46 -22.90 -15.70
C LEU A 190 -5.22 -22.15 -14.60
N GLY A 191 -4.55 -21.24 -13.90
CA GLY A 191 -5.17 -20.44 -12.85
C GLY A 191 -6.23 -19.47 -13.38
N SER A 192 -6.04 -18.91 -14.58
CA SER A 192 -7.04 -18.06 -15.23
C SER A 192 -8.29 -18.86 -15.63
N LEU A 193 -8.12 -20.10 -16.10
CA LEU A 193 -9.21 -21.00 -16.41
C LEU A 193 -9.97 -21.40 -15.14
N LEU A 194 -9.26 -21.72 -14.06
CA LEU A 194 -9.87 -22.01 -12.76
C LEU A 194 -10.63 -20.81 -12.21
N ALA A 195 -10.07 -19.59 -12.32
CA ALA A 195 -10.76 -18.37 -11.92
C ALA A 195 -12.07 -18.21 -12.71
N TRP A 196 -12.03 -18.43 -14.02
CA TRP A 196 -13.22 -18.35 -14.88
C TRP A 196 -14.29 -19.38 -14.51
N VAL A 197 -13.91 -20.65 -14.32
CA VAL A 197 -14.83 -21.73 -13.91
C VAL A 197 -15.41 -21.47 -12.51
N THR A 198 -14.66 -20.81 -11.62
CA THR A 198 -15.12 -20.48 -10.27
C THR A 198 -15.82 -19.12 -10.17
N VAL A 199 -16.21 -18.53 -11.32
CA VAL A 199 -16.91 -17.23 -11.40
C VAL A 199 -16.13 -16.09 -10.72
N GLN A 200 -14.80 -16.17 -10.74
CA GLN A 200 -13.90 -15.13 -10.26
C GLN A 200 -13.23 -14.44 -11.45
N SER A 201 -12.72 -13.22 -11.26
CA SER A 201 -12.13 -12.44 -12.35
C SER A 201 -10.81 -13.02 -12.86
N PRO A 202 -10.77 -13.62 -14.07
CA PRO A 202 -9.54 -14.17 -14.64
C PRO A 202 -8.53 -13.06 -14.93
N GLY A 203 -9.04 -11.89 -15.34
CA GLY A 203 -8.23 -10.70 -15.60
C GLY A 203 -7.53 -10.19 -14.33
N ALA A 204 -8.22 -10.17 -13.19
CA ALA A 204 -7.61 -9.79 -11.91
C ALA A 204 -6.52 -10.78 -11.49
N PHE A 205 -6.78 -12.09 -11.62
CA PHE A 205 -5.79 -13.14 -11.37
C PHE A 205 -4.53 -12.95 -12.23
N CYS A 206 -4.69 -12.81 -13.55
CA CYS A 206 -3.58 -12.61 -14.49
C CYS A 206 -2.79 -11.35 -14.17
N ARG A 207 -3.47 -10.21 -13.96
CA ARG A 207 -2.82 -8.92 -13.65
C ARG A 207 -1.99 -9.01 -12.36
N LEU A 208 -2.52 -9.63 -11.31
CA LEU A 208 -1.82 -9.81 -10.05
C LEU A 208 -0.51 -10.59 -10.25
N HIS A 209 -0.58 -11.73 -10.93
CA HIS A 209 0.58 -12.61 -11.13
C HIS A 209 1.61 -12.01 -12.08
N LEU A 210 1.18 -11.38 -13.18
CA LEU A 210 2.08 -10.67 -14.09
C LEU A 210 2.83 -9.54 -13.38
N ARG A 211 2.17 -8.82 -12.47
CA ARG A 211 2.83 -7.77 -11.68
C ARG A 211 3.86 -8.34 -10.70
N ARG A 212 3.58 -9.46 -10.06
CA ARG A 212 4.53 -10.12 -9.17
C ARG A 212 5.79 -10.57 -9.92
N ILE A 213 5.64 -11.02 -11.15
CA ILE A 213 6.75 -11.38 -12.05
C ILE A 213 7.53 -10.13 -12.48
N ALA A 214 6.84 -9.09 -12.96
CA ALA A 214 7.46 -7.84 -13.40
C ALA A 214 8.14 -7.07 -12.25
N GLY A 215 7.69 -7.28 -11.02
CA GLY A 215 8.26 -6.71 -9.80
C GLY A 215 8.19 -5.18 -9.78
N PRO A 216 9.24 -4.47 -9.33
CA PRO A 216 9.22 -3.01 -9.15
C PRO A 216 9.17 -2.22 -10.46
N ARG A 217 9.21 -2.89 -11.62
CA ARG A 217 9.10 -2.26 -12.94
C ARG A 217 7.65 -1.92 -13.32
N VAL A 218 6.67 -2.39 -12.55
CA VAL A 218 5.26 -2.06 -12.76
C VAL A 218 5.02 -0.60 -12.41
N ALA A 219 4.43 0.15 -13.33
CA ALA A 219 4.04 1.53 -13.08
C ALA A 219 3.00 1.59 -11.95
N PRO A 220 3.23 2.41 -10.90
CA PRO A 220 2.28 2.54 -9.81
C PRO A 220 1.01 3.29 -10.23
N CYS A 221 -0.11 2.96 -9.58
CA CYS A 221 -1.33 3.75 -9.64
C CYS A 221 -1.14 5.05 -8.86
N ARG A 222 -0.92 6.14 -9.61
CA ARG A 222 -0.78 7.47 -9.05
C ARG A 222 -2.15 8.10 -8.81
N VAL A 223 -2.46 8.37 -7.55
CA VAL A 223 -3.69 9.05 -7.12
C VAL A 223 -3.33 10.47 -6.74
N ARG A 224 -3.93 11.45 -7.43
CA ARG A 224 -3.74 12.87 -7.11
C ARG A 224 -4.92 13.34 -6.28
N LEU A 225 -4.69 13.58 -4.99
CA LEU A 225 -5.77 13.88 -4.05
C LEU A 225 -6.47 15.21 -4.40
N ASP A 226 -5.71 16.18 -4.91
CA ASP A 226 -6.21 17.49 -5.31
C ASP A 226 -7.22 17.48 -6.48
N ARG A 227 -7.32 16.35 -7.21
CA ARG A 227 -8.27 16.18 -8.31
C ARG A 227 -9.52 15.41 -7.91
N GLY A 228 -9.40 14.47 -6.99
CA GLY A 228 -10.48 13.57 -6.58
C GLY A 228 -11.15 13.96 -5.27
N TYR A 229 -10.50 14.80 -4.47
CA TYR A 229 -10.91 15.15 -3.12
C TYR A 229 -10.81 16.66 -2.87
N ARG A 230 -11.79 17.18 -2.14
CA ARG A 230 -11.85 18.58 -1.72
C ARG A 230 -12.20 18.62 -0.24
N VAL A 231 -11.38 19.33 0.52
CA VAL A 231 -11.69 19.63 1.93
C VAL A 231 -12.71 20.77 1.95
N GLU A 232 -13.88 20.51 2.49
CA GLU A 232 -14.94 21.50 2.71
C GLU A 232 -14.72 22.15 4.08
N ALA A 233 -13.76 23.07 4.11
CA ALA A 233 -13.33 23.76 5.32
C ALA A 233 -13.87 25.20 5.41
N ASP A 234 -14.85 25.58 4.58
CA ASP A 234 -15.35 26.95 4.52
C ASP A 234 -15.93 27.36 5.89
N GLY A 235 -15.26 28.30 6.56
CA GLY A 235 -15.64 28.79 7.88
C GLY A 235 -15.08 28.00 9.08
N LEU A 236 -14.31 26.93 8.87
CA LEU A 236 -13.69 26.17 9.96
C LEU A 236 -12.35 26.78 10.39
N SER A 237 -12.13 26.87 11.70
CA SER A 237 -10.83 27.28 12.25
C SER A 237 -9.77 26.21 12.02
N MET A 238 -8.50 26.62 11.98
CA MET A 238 -7.37 25.68 11.86
C MET A 238 -7.36 24.65 13.00
N GLU A 239 -7.73 25.06 14.22
CA GLU A 239 -7.83 24.15 15.37
C GLU A 239 -8.91 23.08 15.19
N ALA A 240 -10.06 23.44 14.60
CA ALA A 240 -11.12 22.49 14.31
C ALA A 240 -10.68 21.46 13.27
N LEU A 241 -9.98 21.90 12.22
CA LEU A 241 -9.41 21.02 11.20
C LEU A 241 -8.32 20.11 11.77
N ALA A 242 -7.43 20.65 12.60
CA ALA A 242 -6.37 19.89 13.25
C ALA A 242 -6.94 18.83 14.20
N ARG A 243 -8.01 19.16 14.94
CA ARG A 243 -8.72 18.21 15.81
C ARG A 243 -9.36 17.10 14.99
N ALA A 244 -10.08 17.43 13.92
CA ALA A 244 -10.67 16.43 13.05
C ALA A 244 -9.63 15.52 12.39
N ALA A 245 -8.49 16.09 11.98
CA ALA A 245 -7.36 15.31 11.46
C ALA A 245 -6.79 14.36 12.52
N ALA A 246 -6.65 14.81 13.77
CA ALA A 246 -6.14 13.99 14.86
C ALA A 246 -7.10 12.86 15.28
N THR A 247 -8.42 13.06 15.16
CA THR A 247 -9.43 12.05 15.53
C THR A 247 -9.86 11.16 14.38
N GLY A 248 -9.32 11.34 13.17
CA GLY A 248 -9.73 10.57 11.99
C GLY A 248 -11.06 11.01 11.36
N GLY A 249 -11.60 12.18 11.72
CA GLY A 249 -12.87 12.74 11.23
C GLY A 249 -12.82 13.26 9.79
N ALA A 250 -12.17 12.54 8.88
CA ALA A 250 -11.99 12.98 7.50
C ALA A 250 -13.27 12.87 6.65
N CYS A 251 -14.19 11.95 6.98
CA CYS A 251 -15.39 11.70 6.19
C CYS A 251 -16.40 12.84 6.22
N ASP A 252 -16.44 13.60 7.31
CA ASP A 252 -17.38 14.73 7.47
C ASP A 252 -16.87 16.00 6.79
N LEU A 253 -15.56 16.08 6.54
CA LEU A 253 -14.87 17.31 6.09
C LEU A 253 -14.31 17.21 4.67
N VAL A 254 -14.23 16.02 4.09
CA VAL A 254 -13.67 15.82 2.76
C VAL A 254 -14.72 15.22 1.84
N ARG A 255 -15.11 15.98 0.82
CA ARG A 255 -15.91 15.46 -0.30
C ARG A 255 -15.03 14.92 -1.40
N GLY A 256 -15.43 13.80 -1.98
CA GLY A 256 -14.69 13.13 -3.03
C GLY A 256 -14.92 11.63 -3.03
N GLY A 257 -14.23 10.96 -3.94
CA GLY A 257 -14.29 9.51 -4.07
C GLY A 257 -13.03 8.97 -4.73
N LEU A 258 -12.71 7.71 -4.44
CA LEU A 258 -11.62 7.01 -5.10
C LEU A 258 -11.83 7.10 -6.62
N PRO A 259 -10.85 7.61 -7.40
CA PRO A 259 -11.01 7.69 -8.84
C PRO A 259 -11.32 6.29 -9.41
N GLN A 260 -12.33 6.21 -10.29
CA GLN A 260 -12.66 4.97 -10.98
C GLN A 260 -11.50 4.66 -11.93
N PHE A 261 -10.62 3.75 -11.53
CA PHE A 261 -9.64 3.19 -12.45
C PHE A 261 -10.39 2.20 -13.33
N GLY A 262 -10.80 2.67 -14.50
CA GLY A 262 -11.46 1.84 -15.50
C GLY A 262 -10.74 0.49 -15.62
N GLY A 263 -11.51 -0.58 -15.43
CA GLY A 263 -11.15 -1.84 -16.07
C GLY A 263 -10.92 -1.55 -17.54
N ILE A 264 -9.87 -2.13 -18.12
CA ILE A 264 -9.61 -2.04 -19.55
C ILE A 264 -10.89 -2.47 -20.28
N GLY A 265 -11.56 -1.49 -20.88
CA GLY A 265 -12.86 -1.59 -21.54
C GLY A 265 -13.35 -0.26 -22.10
N ALA A 266 -12.45 0.70 -22.32
CA ALA A 266 -12.74 1.97 -23.00
C ALA A 266 -11.51 2.37 -23.83
N ALA A 267 -11.29 1.62 -24.91
CA ALA A 267 -10.58 2.02 -26.12
C ALA A 267 -11.08 1.12 -27.25
#